data_AF-A0A7G8F8A9-F1
#
_entry.id   AF-A0A7G8F8A9-F1
#
_cell.length_a   1.000
_cell.length_b   1.000
_cell.length_c   1.000
_cell.angle_alpha   90.00
_cell.angle_beta   90.00
_cell.angle_gamma   90.00
#
_symmetry.space_group_name_H-M   'P 1'
#
loop_
_entity.id
_entity.type
_entity.pdbx_description
1 polymer ?
#
loop_
_entity_poly.entity_id
_entity_poly.type
_entity_poly.pdbx_seq_one_letter_code
_entity_poly.pdbx_strand_id
1 'polypeptide(L)'
;MQSRAVRSTLTDAQKQQLFEVRRRWELSSMDQQKALLAAKQRCLQSANTIDAFRVCKQEQRQGRRELFREARAAMTAERQRLGLPPRPERRRVQKKGRSNWNGPEFS
;
A
#
# COMPACT_ATOMS: atom_id res chain seq x y z
N MET A 1 -14.79 -14.76 -8.21
CA MET A 1 -15.55 -14.56 -6.95
C MET A 1 -14.94 -15.23 -5.70
N GLN A 2 -13.75 -15.84 -5.75
CA GLN A 2 -13.22 -16.67 -4.64
C GLN A 2 -12.66 -15.90 -3.42
N SER A 3 -12.47 -14.58 -3.49
CA SER A 3 -11.77 -13.81 -2.44
C SER A 3 -12.65 -13.44 -1.22
N ARG A 4 -13.98 -13.57 -1.30
CA ARG A 4 -14.88 -13.38 -0.16
C ARG A 4 -15.15 -14.70 0.58
N ALA A 5 -15.21 -15.83 -0.13
CA ALA A 5 -15.50 -17.15 0.44
C ALA A 5 -14.40 -17.70 1.38
N VAL A 6 -13.13 -17.29 1.22
CA VAL A 6 -12.04 -17.68 2.15
C VAL A 6 -12.08 -16.87 3.45
N ARG A 7 -12.82 -15.75 3.51
CA ARG A 7 -13.00 -15.01 4.78
C ARG A 7 -13.93 -15.74 5.75
N SER A 8 -14.83 -16.57 5.21
CA SER A 8 -15.80 -17.39 5.96
C SER A 8 -15.25 -18.71 6.48
N THR A 9 -13.96 -19.03 6.25
CA THR A 9 -13.33 -20.30 6.68
C THR A 9 -12.26 -20.13 7.76
N LEU A 10 -12.07 -18.93 8.30
CA LEU A 10 -11.09 -18.70 9.37
C LEU A 10 -11.74 -18.90 10.74
N THR A 11 -11.06 -19.61 11.63
CA THR A 11 -11.47 -19.69 13.04
C THR A 11 -11.26 -18.34 13.72
N ASP A 12 -11.95 -18.09 14.82
CA ASP A 12 -11.79 -16.82 15.55
C ASP A 12 -10.38 -16.66 16.11
N ALA A 13 -9.74 -17.75 16.53
CA ALA A 13 -8.33 -17.75 16.92
C ALA A 13 -7.41 -17.29 15.78
N GLN A 14 -7.62 -17.79 14.55
CA GLN A 14 -6.85 -17.35 13.38
C GLN A 14 -7.10 -15.87 13.05
N LYS A 15 -8.35 -15.39 13.19
CA LYS A 15 -8.67 -13.96 12.99
C LYS A 15 -7.94 -13.10 14.01
N GLN A 16 -7.95 -13.51 15.28
CA GLN A 16 -7.29 -12.80 16.37
C GLN A 16 -5.78 -12.70 16.15
N GLN A 17 -5.13 -13.81 15.78
CA GLN A 17 -3.68 -13.82 15.50
C GLN A 17 -3.31 -12.93 14.32
N LEU A 18 -4.08 -12.97 13.23
CA LEU A 18 -3.88 -12.08 12.09
C LEU A 18 -4.07 -10.61 12.46
N PHE A 19 -5.06 -10.30 13.31
CA PHE A 19 -5.28 -8.96 13.83
C PHE A 19 -4.09 -8.47 14.67
N GLU A 20 -3.58 -9.29 15.59
CA GLU A 20 -2.45 -8.92 16.46
C GLU A 20 -1.17 -8.66 15.67
N VAL A 21 -0.86 -9.50 14.68
CA VAL A 21 0.29 -9.25 13.78
C VAL A 21 0.08 -7.96 13.00
N ARG A 22 -1.13 -7.73 12.47
CA ARG A 22 -1.43 -6.52 11.74
C ARG A 22 -1.26 -5.27 12.60
N ARG A 23 -1.83 -5.28 13.81
CA ARG A 23 -1.73 -4.19 14.79
C ARG A 23 -0.27 -3.91 15.15
N ARG A 24 0.51 -4.94 15.45
CA ARG A 24 1.95 -4.80 15.77
C ARG A 24 2.73 -4.21 14.61
N TRP A 25 2.51 -4.70 13.38
CA TRP A 25 3.13 -4.12 12.20
C TRP A 25 2.77 -2.63 12.08
N GLU A 26 1.49 -2.29 12.20
CA GLU A 26 1.02 -0.90 12.03
C GLU A 26 1.73 0.03 13.02
N LEU A 27 1.77 -0.35 14.29
CA LEU A 27 2.48 0.38 15.33
C LEU A 27 3.97 0.52 15.01
N SER A 28 4.66 -0.58 14.65
CA SER A 28 6.10 -0.56 14.34
C SER A 28 6.45 0.27 13.10
N SER A 29 5.51 0.41 12.16
CA SER A 29 5.73 1.11 10.89
C SER A 29 5.43 2.62 10.95
N MET A 30 4.90 3.12 12.08
CA MET A 30 4.42 4.50 12.19
C MET A 30 5.50 5.52 11.84
N ASP A 31 6.72 5.33 12.32
CA ASP A 31 7.79 6.29 12.07
C ASP A 31 8.27 6.26 10.61
N GLN A 32 8.27 5.09 9.96
CA GLN A 32 8.52 4.98 8.52
C GLN A 32 7.43 5.70 7.71
N GLN A 33 6.15 5.60 8.12
CA GLN A 33 5.06 6.34 7.49
C GLN A 33 5.21 7.85 7.65
N LYS A 34 5.55 8.32 8.85
CA LYS A 34 5.85 9.74 9.11
C LYS A 34 7.03 10.21 8.27
N ALA A 35 8.10 9.41 8.18
CA ALA A 35 9.27 9.73 7.38
C ALA A 35 8.94 9.87 5.89
N LEU A 36 8.13 8.97 5.33
CA LEU A 36 7.65 9.06 3.94
C LEU A 36 6.82 10.32 3.69
N LEU A 37 5.97 10.72 4.65
CA LEU A 37 5.20 11.96 4.55
C LEU A 37 6.08 13.20 4.63
N ALA A 38 7.02 13.24 5.57
CA ALA A 38 7.95 14.34 5.73
C ALA A 38 8.89 14.48 4.52
N ALA A 39 9.38 13.37 3.97
CA ALA A 39 10.19 13.35 2.75
C ALA A 39 9.40 13.90 1.55
N LYS A 40 8.14 13.48 1.39
CA LYS A 40 7.24 14.02 0.36
C LYS A 40 7.07 15.53 0.52
N GLN A 41 6.81 16.00 1.74
CA GLN A 41 6.62 17.44 2.00
C GLN A 41 7.86 18.24 1.59
N ARG A 42 9.05 17.82 2.03
CA ARG A 42 10.31 18.48 1.66
C ARG A 42 10.55 18.50 0.16
N CYS A 43 10.35 17.36 -0.52
CA CYS A 43 10.54 17.28 -1.97
C CYS A 43 9.60 18.24 -2.71
N LEU A 44 8.33 18.29 -2.29
CA LEU A 44 7.35 19.20 -2.91
C LEU A 44 7.67 20.68 -2.64
N GLN A 45 8.21 21.01 -1.47
CA GLN A 45 8.65 22.37 -1.15
C GLN A 45 9.88 22.80 -1.96
N SER A 46 10.77 21.87 -2.32
CA SER A 46 11.96 22.16 -3.12
C SER A 46 11.74 22.04 -4.64
N ALA A 47 10.59 21.51 -5.08
CA ALA A 47 10.31 21.28 -6.50
C ALA A 47 9.92 22.60 -7.20
N ASN A 48 10.87 23.18 -7.91
CA ASN A 48 10.67 24.43 -8.67
C ASN A 48 10.30 24.20 -10.15
N THR A 49 10.22 22.95 -10.61
CA THR A 49 9.91 22.61 -11.99
C THR A 49 8.91 21.44 -12.07
N ILE A 50 8.25 21.32 -13.21
CA ILE A 50 7.32 20.21 -13.49
C ILE A 50 8.05 18.86 -13.37
N ASP A 51 9.29 18.76 -13.85
CA ASP A 51 10.05 17.52 -13.80
C ASP A 51 10.50 17.17 -12.38
N ALA A 52 10.94 18.15 -11.59
CA ALA A 52 11.22 17.94 -10.17
C ALA A 52 9.97 17.45 -9.42
N PHE A 53 8.81 18.03 -9.70
CA PHE A 53 7.55 17.57 -9.13
C PHE A 53 7.22 16.12 -9.53
N ARG A 54 7.43 15.74 -10.80
CA ARG A 54 7.22 14.35 -11.28
C ARG A 54 8.13 13.36 -10.54
N VAL A 55 9.39 13.71 -10.31
CA VAL A 55 10.35 12.90 -9.55
C VAL A 55 9.85 12.71 -8.11
N CYS A 56 9.47 13.79 -7.41
CA CYS A 56 8.90 13.69 -6.06
C CYS A 56 7.68 12.73 -5.98
N LYS A 57 6.82 12.77 -7.00
CA LYS A 57 5.66 11.86 -7.09
C LYS A 57 6.08 10.41 -7.33
N GLN A 58 7.14 10.17 -8.07
CA GLN A 58 7.66 8.83 -8.32
C GLN A 58 8.28 8.23 -7.06
N GLU A 59 9.14 8.96 -6.38
CA GLU A 59 9.79 8.53 -5.12
C GLU A 59 8.72 8.24 -4.06
N GLN A 60 7.74 9.12 -3.90
CA GLN A 60 6.61 8.89 -3.00
C GLN A 60 5.84 7.61 -3.32
N ARG A 61 5.67 7.28 -4.61
CA ARG A 61 5.00 6.04 -5.03
C ARG A 61 5.86 4.82 -4.72
N GLN A 62 7.18 4.90 -4.90
CA GLN A 62 8.12 3.82 -4.60
C GLN A 62 8.14 3.52 -3.10
N GLY A 63 8.37 4.52 -2.25
CA GLY A 63 8.38 4.32 -0.80
C GLY A 63 7.05 3.78 -0.25
N ARG A 64 5.91 4.20 -0.81
CA ARG A 64 4.62 3.58 -0.47
C ARG A 64 4.54 2.12 -0.90
N ARG A 65 5.03 1.76 -2.10
CA ARG A 65 5.03 0.38 -2.58
C ARG A 65 5.87 -0.53 -1.70
N GLU A 66 7.02 -0.04 -1.25
CA GLU A 66 7.90 -0.75 -0.32
C GLU A 66 7.20 -1.00 1.03
N LEU A 67 6.63 0.04 1.64
CA LEU A 67 5.83 -0.11 2.87
C LEU A 67 4.69 -1.13 2.70
N PHE A 68 4.00 -1.11 1.56
CA PHE A 68 2.96 -2.11 1.25
C PHE A 68 3.53 -3.52 1.08
N ARG A 69 4.74 -3.66 0.51
CA ARG A 69 5.44 -4.93 0.34
C ARG A 69 5.82 -5.52 1.70
N GLU A 70 6.36 -4.71 2.60
CA GLU A 70 6.72 -5.10 3.97
C GLU A 70 5.49 -5.53 4.78
N ALA A 71 4.43 -4.71 4.76
CA ALA A 71 3.16 -5.06 5.41
C ALA A 71 2.60 -6.38 4.87
N ARG A 72 2.76 -6.63 3.57
CA ARG A 72 2.33 -7.89 2.97
C ARG A 72 3.21 -9.06 3.37
N ALA A 73 4.52 -8.87 3.46
CA ALA A 73 5.46 -9.90 3.91
C ALA A 73 5.12 -10.34 5.34
N ALA A 74 4.93 -9.40 6.26
CA ALA A 74 4.54 -9.68 7.64
C ALA A 74 3.24 -10.50 7.73
N MET A 75 2.21 -10.10 6.97
CA MET A 75 0.95 -10.83 6.94
C MET A 75 1.04 -12.18 6.22
N THR A 76 1.96 -12.33 5.27
CA THR A 76 2.14 -13.59 4.54
C THR A 76 2.86 -14.61 5.42
N ALA A 77 3.88 -14.18 6.16
CA ALA A 77 4.56 -15.02 7.15
C ALA A 77 3.57 -15.56 8.20
N GLU A 78 2.69 -14.70 8.73
CA GLU A 78 1.69 -15.16 9.71
C GLU A 78 0.69 -16.13 9.08
N ARG A 79 0.22 -15.87 7.85
CA ARG A 79 -0.66 -16.82 7.15
C ARG A 79 0.00 -18.19 6.96
N GLN A 80 1.27 -18.22 6.55
CA GLN A 80 2.01 -19.46 6.38
C GLN A 80 2.13 -20.23 7.71
N ARG A 81 2.43 -19.53 8.81
CA ARG A 81 2.47 -20.11 10.16
C ARG A 81 1.14 -20.74 10.57
N LEU A 82 0.03 -20.16 10.13
CA LEU A 82 -1.33 -20.65 10.40
C LEU A 82 -1.84 -21.71 9.40
N GLY A 83 -1.00 -22.17 8.47
CA GLY A 83 -1.41 -23.09 7.39
C GLY A 83 -2.42 -22.47 6.41
N LEU A 84 -2.51 -21.14 6.39
CA LEU A 84 -3.44 -20.40 5.52
C LEU A 84 -2.80 -20.10 4.17
N PRO A 85 -3.57 -20.11 3.08
CA PRO A 85 -3.05 -19.71 1.77
C PRO A 85 -2.59 -18.25 1.79
N PRO A 86 -1.56 -17.91 0.98
CA PRO A 86 -1.11 -16.54 0.85
C PRO A 86 -2.28 -15.65 0.41
N ARG A 87 -2.25 -14.39 0.85
CA ARG A 87 -3.30 -13.45 0.47
C ARG A 87 -3.27 -13.30 -1.05
N PRO A 88 -4.41 -13.47 -1.76
CA PRO A 88 -4.44 -13.30 -3.21
C PRO A 88 -3.98 -11.89 -3.55
N GLU A 89 -3.20 -11.74 -4.62
CA GLU A 89 -2.99 -10.42 -5.19
C GLU A 89 -4.35 -9.79 -5.49
N ARG A 90 -4.54 -8.55 -5.04
CA ARG A 90 -5.63 -7.75 -5.58
C ARG A 90 -5.35 -7.67 -7.07
N ARG A 91 -6.13 -8.39 -7.90
CA ARG A 91 -6.17 -8.14 -9.34
C ARG A 91 -6.23 -6.63 -9.47
N ARG A 92 -5.32 -6.04 -10.25
CA ARG A 92 -5.48 -4.65 -10.66
C ARG A 92 -6.87 -4.60 -11.25
N VAL A 93 -7.80 -3.94 -10.55
CA VAL A 93 -9.04 -3.54 -11.19
C VAL A 93 -8.53 -2.70 -12.35
N GLN A 94 -8.63 -3.24 -13.57
CA GLN A 94 -8.44 -2.43 -14.75
C GLN A 94 -9.41 -1.28 -14.55
N LYS A 95 -8.88 -0.10 -14.22
CA LYS A 95 -9.66 1.11 -14.30
C LYS A 95 -9.96 1.26 -15.79
N LYS A 96 -11.10 0.71 -16.26
CA LYS A 96 -11.80 1.27 -17.40
C LYS A 96 -12.10 2.71 -16.99
N GLY A 97 -11.34 3.64 -17.56
CA GLY A 97 -11.37 5.05 -17.15
C GLY A 97 -9.98 5.57 -16.79
N ARG A 98 -9.07 5.59 -17.77
CA ARG A 98 -8.24 6.80 -17.91
C ARG A 98 -9.22 7.92 -18.23
N SER A 99 -9.32 8.90 -17.34
CA SER A 99 -9.97 10.17 -17.62
C SER A 99 -9.27 10.81 -18.82
N ASN A 100 -10.01 11.08 -19.91
CA ASN A 100 -9.63 11.99 -21.00
C ASN A 100 -9.63 13.44 -20.47
N TRP A 101 -8.79 13.74 -19.48
CA TRP A 101 -8.61 15.12 -19.06
C TRP A 101 -7.56 15.75 -20.00
N ASN A 102 -8.04 16.34 -21.08
CA ASN A 102 -7.28 17.31 -21.85
C ASN A 102 -7.36 18.61 -21.05
N GLY A 103 -6.27 19.00 -20.41
CA GLY A 103 -6.22 20.26 -19.67
C GLY A 103 -6.49 21.47 -20.58
N PRO A 104 -6.78 22.64 -20.02
CA PRO A 104 -7.02 23.83 -20.83
C PRO A 104 -5.79 24.13 -21.68
N GLU A 105 -6.01 24.25 -22.99
CA GLU A 105 -5.04 24.85 -23.91
C GLU A 105 -4.98 26.34 -23.57
N PHE A 106 -3.87 26.77 -23.00
CA PHE A 106 -3.58 28.20 -22.91
C PHE A 106 -3.23 28.68 -24.32
N SER A 107 -4.10 29.51 -24.89
CA SER A 107 -3.84 30.30 -26.11
C SER A 107 -2.97 31.51 -25.78
#